data_AF-A0A533YS87-F1
#
_entry.id   AF-A0A533YS87-F1
#
_cell.length_a   1.000
_cell.length_b   1.000
_cell.length_c   1.000
_cell.angle_alpha   90.00
_cell.angle_beta   90.00
_cell.angle_gamma   90.00
#
_symmetry.space_group_name_H-M   'P 1'
#
loop_
_entity.id
_entity.type
_entity.pdbx_description
1 polymer ?
#
loop_
_entity_poly.entity_id
_entity_poly.type
_entity_poly.pdbx_seq_one_letter_code
_entity_poly.pdbx_strand_id
1 'polypeptide(L)'
;MKVEYGKGELIQLKPRQAGPASGRKTKVMLVFPPDWYPSEPYLSLPSLTCVLRAAGHDVIQKDVNLEMYDWYFSEDFLCRLVLKRVPQQLDRLRKLSRLRSLTEAERDLQLALVGLTRARMAELTEKAERAKRIVRTPEFYEADKLEWAINTFREVTDTISLAYAPARICMPPMETDLSYKVFMSSEVLDAIEDAQVNVYRDVFEHILKPAIEAERPDVVGISIVLQQQIFSTMTFCKLIKEQFPNIHVTIGGNTVTRLRDVLPGTLNLFALFDSAVIYEGETAFLQLVEAVGAGRELAGIPNLMYRDASGIHTSSLSYAEDMSSLPPPDFDGLPLEKYFV
;
A
#
# COMPACT_ATOMS: atom_id res chain seq x y z
N MET A 1 43.10 -12.63 -14.51
CA MET A 1 42.00 -12.25 -15.41
C MET A 1 41.27 -11.10 -14.75
N LYS A 2 41.55 -9.85 -15.17
CA LYS A 2 40.87 -8.65 -14.66
C LYS A 2 39.46 -8.63 -15.25
N VAL A 3 38.45 -8.63 -14.40
CA VAL A 3 37.07 -8.36 -14.80
C VAL A 3 36.90 -6.85 -14.74
N GLU A 4 36.91 -6.21 -15.91
CA GLU A 4 36.49 -4.81 -16.05
C GLU A 4 34.96 -4.78 -16.00
N TYR A 5 34.43 -4.13 -14.98
CA TYR A 5 33.03 -3.72 -14.96
C TYR A 5 32.93 -2.44 -15.79
N GLY A 6 32.41 -2.55 -17.01
CA GLY A 6 32.03 -1.39 -17.81
C GLY A 6 30.92 -0.64 -17.09
N LYS A 7 31.25 0.52 -16.50
CA LYS A 7 30.25 1.52 -16.12
C LYS A 7 29.56 1.97 -17.41
N GLY A 8 28.28 1.63 -17.57
CA GLY A 8 27.44 2.30 -18.54
C GLY A 8 27.55 3.81 -18.32
N GLU A 9 27.66 4.57 -19.41
CA GLU A 9 27.77 6.03 -19.36
C GLU A 9 26.52 6.61 -18.67
N LEU A 10 26.68 7.01 -17.41
CA LEU A 10 25.70 7.81 -16.67
C LEU A 10 25.67 9.19 -17.31
N ILE A 11 24.77 9.39 -18.26
CA ILE A 11 24.46 10.72 -18.78
C ILE A 11 23.65 11.42 -17.69
N GLN A 12 24.34 12.16 -16.81
CA GLN A 12 23.70 13.11 -15.90
C GLN A 12 23.06 14.21 -16.75
N LEU A 13 21.72 14.18 -16.82
CA LEU A 13 20.96 15.27 -17.41
C LEU A 13 21.15 16.52 -16.56
N LYS A 14 21.48 17.65 -17.20
CA LYS A 14 21.41 18.96 -16.53
C LYS A 14 19.94 19.26 -16.19
N PRO A 15 19.64 19.88 -15.05
CA PRO A 15 18.28 20.19 -14.66
C PRO A 15 17.62 21.03 -15.77
N ARG A 16 16.56 20.48 -16.35
CA ARG A 16 15.66 21.28 -17.18
C ARG A 16 14.93 22.18 -16.19
N GLN A 17 15.21 23.48 -16.22
CA GLN A 17 14.39 24.46 -15.49
C GLN A 17 12.94 24.18 -15.85
N ALA A 18 12.10 23.96 -14.83
CA ALA A 18 10.66 23.85 -14.99
C ALA A 18 10.20 25.05 -15.81
N GLY A 19 9.86 24.81 -17.07
CA GLY A 19 9.26 25.83 -17.92
C GLY A 19 7.92 26.25 -17.31
N PRO A 20 7.40 27.44 -17.64
CA PRO A 20 6.09 27.84 -17.16
C PRO A 20 5.07 26.75 -17.49
N ALA A 21 4.29 26.34 -16.49
CA ALA A 21 3.27 25.31 -16.53
C ALA A 21 2.34 25.52 -17.74
N SER A 22 2.67 24.92 -18.86
CA SER A 22 1.86 24.90 -20.09
C SER A 22 1.16 23.54 -20.27
N GLY A 23 1.36 22.62 -19.33
CA GLY A 23 0.67 21.35 -19.26
C GLY A 23 -0.71 21.47 -18.63
N ARG A 24 -1.62 20.57 -19.05
CA ARG A 24 -2.91 20.37 -18.38
C ARG A 24 -2.66 20.09 -16.89
N LYS A 25 -3.43 20.75 -16.02
CA LYS A 25 -3.44 20.45 -14.58
C LYS A 25 -3.93 19.02 -14.35
N THR A 26 -3.00 18.11 -14.06
CA THR A 26 -3.28 16.72 -13.66
C THR A 26 -3.65 16.64 -12.17
N LYS A 27 -4.60 15.77 -11.82
CA LYS A 27 -4.89 15.42 -10.43
C LYS A 27 -4.23 14.09 -10.06
N VAL A 28 -3.43 14.11 -9.01
CA VAL A 28 -2.60 12.97 -8.59
C VAL A 28 -3.02 12.53 -7.19
N MET A 29 -3.24 11.23 -7.00
CA MET A 29 -3.39 10.63 -5.68
C MET A 29 -2.11 9.85 -5.34
N LEU A 30 -1.44 10.26 -4.28
CA LEU A 30 -0.28 9.59 -3.73
C LEU A 30 -0.73 8.66 -2.60
N VAL A 31 -0.45 7.38 -2.75
CA VAL A 31 -0.89 6.32 -1.85
C VAL A 31 0.31 5.72 -1.11
N PHE A 32 0.22 5.68 0.21
CA PHE A 32 1.11 4.86 1.02
C PHE A 32 0.39 3.56 1.40
N PRO A 33 0.87 2.39 0.94
CA PRO A 33 0.18 1.12 1.13
C PRO A 33 0.33 0.57 2.55
N PRO A 34 -0.59 -0.30 3.00
CA PRO A 34 -0.54 -1.03 4.27
C PRO A 34 0.78 -1.72 4.61
N ASP A 35 0.89 -2.12 5.88
CA ASP A 35 1.98 -2.88 6.52
C ASP A 35 3.23 -2.05 6.87
N TRP A 36 2.99 -0.85 7.41
CA TRP A 36 3.98 0.04 8.01
C TRP A 36 3.55 0.46 9.43
N TYR A 37 4.47 1.04 10.21
CA TYR A 37 4.20 1.54 11.56
C TYR A 37 3.17 2.69 11.55
N PRO A 38 1.99 2.55 12.20
CA PRO A 38 0.99 3.62 12.25
C PRO A 38 1.41 4.81 13.13
N SER A 39 2.55 4.72 13.81
CA SER A 39 3.18 5.82 14.54
C SER A 39 4.10 6.68 13.66
N GLU A 40 4.42 6.25 12.43
CA GLU A 40 5.46 6.87 11.61
C GLU A 40 4.90 7.36 10.28
N PRO A 41 4.56 8.66 10.14
CA PRO A 41 4.22 9.24 8.85
C PRO A 41 5.42 9.13 7.90
N TYR A 42 5.25 8.38 6.80
CA TYR A 42 6.35 8.16 5.88
C TYR A 42 6.56 9.36 4.95
N LEU A 43 7.81 9.79 4.81
CA LEU A 43 8.16 11.07 4.18
C LEU A 43 7.96 11.11 2.66
N SER A 44 7.81 9.97 1.98
CA SER A 44 7.75 9.98 0.52
C SER A 44 6.54 10.70 -0.06
N LEU A 45 5.35 10.60 0.55
CA LEU A 45 4.19 11.33 0.02
C LEU A 45 4.38 12.85 0.20
N PRO A 46 4.80 13.36 1.37
CA PRO A 46 5.10 14.79 1.53
C PRO A 46 6.18 15.31 0.57
N SER A 47 7.26 14.55 0.35
CA SER A 47 8.35 14.93 -0.56
C SER A 47 7.89 14.98 -2.03
N LEU A 48 7.04 14.06 -2.47
CA LEU A 48 6.49 14.12 -3.84
C LEU A 48 5.42 15.21 -3.96
N THR A 49 4.66 15.45 -2.89
CA THR A 49 3.57 16.43 -2.86
C THR A 49 4.08 17.84 -3.08
N CYS A 50 5.16 18.24 -2.40
CA CYS A 50 5.71 19.59 -2.53
C CYS A 50 6.18 19.89 -3.96
N VAL A 51 6.83 18.93 -4.63
CA VAL A 51 7.31 19.05 -6.02
C VAL A 51 6.14 19.18 -7.00
N LEU A 52 5.13 18.32 -6.87
CA LEU A 52 3.97 18.31 -7.77
C LEU A 52 3.09 19.56 -7.60
N ARG A 53 2.83 19.99 -6.36
CA ARG A 53 2.05 21.21 -6.08
C ARG A 53 2.79 22.46 -6.55
N ALA A 54 4.12 22.53 -6.39
CA ALA A 54 4.94 23.62 -6.93
C ALA A 54 4.85 23.72 -8.46
N ALA A 55 4.68 22.59 -9.15
CA ALA A 55 4.44 22.54 -10.60
C ALA A 55 2.97 22.83 -11.01
N GLY A 56 2.07 23.08 -10.06
CA GLY A 56 0.68 23.47 -10.30
C GLY A 56 -0.33 22.31 -10.39
N HIS A 57 0.09 21.07 -10.08
CA HIS A 57 -0.79 19.91 -10.03
C HIS A 57 -1.65 19.87 -8.76
N ASP A 58 -2.79 19.20 -8.83
CA ASP A 58 -3.61 18.90 -7.64
C ASP A 58 -3.16 17.56 -7.05
N VAL A 59 -2.90 17.52 -5.74
CA VAL A 59 -2.29 16.35 -5.09
C VAL A 59 -3.05 15.99 -3.82
N ILE A 60 -3.54 14.75 -3.80
CA ILE A 60 -4.18 14.11 -2.65
C ILE A 60 -3.18 13.13 -2.03
N GLN A 61 -2.91 13.29 -0.74
CA GLN A 61 -2.11 12.34 0.03
C GLN A 61 -3.04 11.34 0.72
N LYS A 62 -2.77 10.04 0.56
CA LYS A 62 -3.61 8.96 1.09
C LYS A 62 -2.73 7.92 1.80
N ASP A 63 -2.61 8.06 3.12
CA ASP A 63 -1.98 7.03 3.96
C ASP A 63 -2.97 5.91 4.26
N VAL A 64 -3.04 4.93 3.35
CA VAL A 64 -3.94 3.78 3.49
C VAL A 64 -3.47 2.86 4.63
N ASN A 65 -2.19 2.87 4.98
CA ASN A 65 -1.69 2.14 6.13
C ASN A 65 -2.31 2.64 7.44
N LEU A 66 -2.27 3.95 7.67
CA LEU A 66 -2.84 4.55 8.87
C LEU A 66 -4.35 4.36 8.93
N GLU A 67 -5.04 4.63 7.82
CA GLU A 67 -6.51 4.48 7.75
C GLU A 67 -6.95 3.02 7.92
N MET A 68 -6.18 2.05 7.42
CA MET A 68 -6.43 0.63 7.62
C MET A 68 -6.41 0.29 9.12
N TYR A 69 -5.38 0.70 9.86
CA TYR A 69 -5.32 0.42 11.30
C TYR A 69 -6.45 1.14 12.06
N ASP A 70 -6.72 2.42 11.76
CA ASP A 70 -7.83 3.15 12.39
C ASP A 70 -9.18 2.44 12.17
N TRP A 71 -9.38 1.88 10.97
CA TRP A 71 -10.56 1.10 10.61
C TRP A 71 -10.61 -0.28 11.25
N TYR A 72 -9.51 -1.04 11.27
CA TYR A 72 -9.43 -2.35 11.93
C TYR A 72 -9.82 -2.28 13.41
N PHE A 73 -9.54 -1.15 14.06
CA PHE A 73 -9.85 -0.86 15.45
C PHE A 73 -11.19 -0.12 15.64
N SER A 74 -12.10 -0.20 14.66
CA SER A 74 -13.40 0.47 14.70
C SER A 74 -14.57 -0.51 14.83
N GLU A 75 -15.71 0.00 15.28
CA GLU A 75 -16.96 -0.77 15.34
C GLU A 75 -17.38 -1.28 13.96
N ASP A 76 -17.20 -0.47 12.92
CA ASP A 76 -17.58 -0.81 11.56
C ASP A 76 -16.89 -2.11 11.10
N PHE A 77 -15.57 -2.18 11.26
CA PHE A 77 -14.81 -3.37 10.87
C PHE A 77 -15.14 -4.58 11.76
N LEU A 78 -15.05 -4.41 13.08
CA LEU A 78 -15.15 -5.50 14.05
C LEU A 78 -16.57 -6.06 14.16
N CYS A 79 -17.57 -5.18 14.31
CA CYS A 79 -18.95 -5.61 14.51
C CYS A 79 -19.71 -5.87 13.21
N ARG A 80 -19.28 -5.30 12.07
CA ARG A 80 -19.95 -5.54 10.78
C ARG A 80 -19.19 -6.49 9.90
N LEU A 81 -17.95 -6.17 9.53
CA LEU A 81 -17.22 -6.97 8.54
C LEU A 81 -16.77 -8.33 9.08
N VAL A 82 -16.06 -8.34 10.23
CA VAL A 82 -15.55 -9.58 10.83
C VAL A 82 -16.70 -10.54 11.15
N LEU A 83 -17.75 -10.07 11.82
CA LEU A 83 -18.93 -10.89 12.12
C LEU A 83 -19.68 -11.38 10.87
N LYS A 84 -19.65 -10.64 9.76
CA LYS A 84 -20.20 -11.10 8.48
C LYS A 84 -19.36 -12.22 7.87
N ARG A 85 -18.04 -12.21 8.07
CA ARG A 85 -17.11 -13.24 7.57
C ARG A 85 -17.11 -14.52 8.42
N VAL A 86 -17.40 -14.44 9.72
CA VAL A 86 -17.41 -15.63 10.63
C VAL A 86 -18.27 -16.79 10.10
N PRO A 87 -19.54 -16.61 9.68
CA PRO A 87 -20.34 -17.70 9.11
C PRO A 87 -19.75 -18.29 7.82
N GLN A 88 -19.07 -17.47 7.00
CA GLN A 88 -18.42 -17.92 5.78
C GLN A 88 -17.24 -18.83 6.10
N GLN A 89 -16.45 -18.49 7.12
CA GLN A 89 -15.37 -19.35 7.61
C GLN A 89 -15.87 -20.67 8.19
N LEU A 90 -16.92 -20.61 9.01
CA LEU A 90 -17.51 -21.81 9.60
C LEU A 90 -18.09 -22.74 8.52
N ASP A 91 -18.71 -22.20 7.47
CA ASP A 91 -19.20 -22.98 6.34
C ASP A 91 -18.05 -23.62 5.54
N ARG A 92 -16.93 -22.88 5.35
CA ARG A 92 -15.71 -23.43 4.73
C ARG A 92 -15.18 -24.64 5.50
N LEU A 93 -15.02 -24.51 6.82
CA LEU A 93 -14.55 -25.60 7.70
C LEU A 93 -15.53 -26.78 7.68
N ARG A 94 -16.85 -26.52 7.67
CA ARG A 94 -17.88 -27.55 7.55
C ARG A 94 -17.82 -28.30 6.21
N LYS A 95 -17.52 -27.62 5.11
CA LYS A 95 -17.31 -28.27 3.81
C LYS A 95 -16.05 -29.13 3.83
N LEU A 96 -14.96 -28.64 4.41
CA LEU A 96 -13.72 -29.41 4.56
C LEU A 96 -13.93 -30.67 5.42
N SER A 97 -14.69 -30.55 6.52
CA SER A 97 -14.96 -31.68 7.43
C SER A 97 -15.78 -32.81 6.78
N ARG A 98 -16.48 -32.53 5.67
CA ARG A 98 -17.18 -33.55 4.86
C ARG A 98 -16.25 -34.29 3.91
N LEU A 99 -15.14 -33.67 3.53
CA LEU A 99 -14.15 -34.23 2.60
C LEU A 99 -13.05 -35.00 3.34
N ARG A 100 -12.63 -34.50 4.51
CA ARG A 100 -11.61 -35.13 5.36
C ARG A 100 -11.80 -34.75 6.83
N SER A 101 -11.14 -35.50 7.72
CA SER A 101 -11.00 -35.07 9.12
C SER A 101 -10.31 -33.70 9.19
N LEU A 102 -10.82 -32.83 10.06
CA LEU A 102 -10.19 -31.54 10.36
C LEU A 102 -8.89 -31.76 11.11
N THR A 103 -7.89 -30.93 10.82
CA THR A 103 -6.65 -30.87 11.61
C THR A 103 -6.94 -30.33 13.00
N GLU A 104 -5.97 -30.41 13.91
CA GLU A 104 -6.07 -29.76 15.24
C GLU A 104 -6.26 -28.25 15.10
N ALA A 105 -5.41 -27.58 14.30
CA ALA A 105 -5.52 -26.14 14.04
C ALA A 105 -6.88 -25.72 13.45
N GLU A 106 -7.49 -26.54 12.58
CA GLU A 106 -8.82 -26.26 12.03
C GLU A 106 -9.94 -26.42 13.06
N ARG A 107 -9.80 -27.38 13.99
CA ARG A 107 -10.75 -27.55 15.10
C ARG A 107 -10.64 -26.39 16.09
N ASP A 108 -9.43 -25.97 16.41
CA ASP A 108 -9.18 -24.81 17.28
C ASP A 108 -9.72 -23.53 16.65
N LEU A 109 -9.48 -23.32 15.36
CA LEU A 109 -10.06 -22.22 14.60
C LEU A 109 -11.60 -22.26 14.63
N GLN A 110 -12.20 -23.44 14.43
CA GLN A 110 -13.65 -23.60 14.50
C GLN A 110 -14.20 -23.19 15.87
N LEU A 111 -13.57 -23.62 16.96
CA LEU A 111 -13.96 -23.26 18.32
C LEU A 111 -13.80 -21.76 18.58
N ALA A 112 -12.68 -21.17 18.17
CA ALA A 112 -12.41 -19.74 18.31
C ALA A 112 -13.45 -18.88 17.55
N LEU A 113 -13.80 -19.27 16.32
CA LEU A 113 -14.81 -18.59 15.51
C LEU A 113 -16.20 -18.60 16.15
N VAL A 114 -16.58 -19.71 16.81
CA VAL A 114 -17.86 -19.80 17.56
C VAL A 114 -17.87 -18.84 18.76
N GLY A 115 -16.70 -18.55 19.34
CA GLY A 115 -16.53 -17.59 20.43
C GLY A 115 -16.67 -16.12 20.01
N LEU A 116 -16.61 -15.80 18.71
CA LEU A 116 -16.72 -14.43 18.20
C LEU A 116 -18.18 -13.96 18.16
N THR A 117 -18.72 -13.68 19.35
CA THR A 117 -20.09 -13.17 19.52
C THR A 117 -20.16 -11.66 19.34
N ARG A 118 -21.37 -11.11 19.10
CA ARG A 118 -21.59 -9.65 19.07
C ARG A 118 -21.12 -8.95 20.34
N ALA A 119 -21.38 -9.55 21.51
CA ALA A 119 -20.95 -8.99 22.79
C ALA A 119 -19.42 -8.93 22.89
N ARG A 120 -18.72 -9.99 22.45
CA ARG A 120 -17.25 -10.02 22.43
C ARG A 120 -16.67 -8.98 21.46
N MET A 121 -17.24 -8.83 20.27
CA MET A 121 -16.77 -7.82 19.32
C MET A 121 -17.03 -6.40 19.80
N ALA A 122 -18.14 -6.14 20.49
CA ALA A 122 -18.41 -4.85 21.11
C ALA A 122 -17.41 -4.53 22.23
N GLU A 123 -17.08 -5.50 23.09
CA GLU A 123 -16.05 -5.36 24.13
C GLU A 123 -14.68 -5.02 23.52
N LEU A 124 -14.27 -5.76 22.48
CA LEU A 124 -13.01 -5.51 21.78
C LEU A 124 -12.99 -4.14 21.10
N THR A 125 -14.11 -3.72 20.53
CA THR A 125 -14.26 -2.39 19.92
C THR A 125 -14.05 -1.28 20.95
N GLU A 126 -14.70 -1.38 22.13
CA GLU A 126 -14.54 -0.39 23.20
C GLU A 126 -13.08 -0.30 23.68
N LYS A 127 -12.43 -1.47 23.86
CA LYS A 127 -11.01 -1.55 24.19
C LYS A 127 -10.15 -0.91 23.12
N ALA A 128 -10.39 -1.22 21.84
CA ALA A 128 -9.61 -0.72 20.71
C ALA A 128 -9.74 0.81 20.58
N GLU A 129 -10.95 1.36 20.74
CA GLU A 129 -11.18 2.80 20.73
C GLU A 129 -10.48 3.50 21.91
N ARG A 130 -10.45 2.87 23.10
CA ARG A 130 -9.65 3.36 24.22
C ARG A 130 -8.16 3.30 23.94
N ALA A 131 -7.67 2.21 23.36
CA ALA A 131 -6.27 2.07 22.97
C ALA A 131 -5.86 3.15 21.96
N LYS A 132 -6.69 3.43 20.95
CA LYS A 132 -6.51 4.55 20.00
C LYS A 132 -6.41 5.90 20.70
N ARG A 133 -7.24 6.17 21.72
CA ARG A 133 -7.13 7.41 22.51
C ARG A 133 -5.82 7.49 23.28
N ILE A 134 -5.40 6.40 23.92
CA ILE A 134 -4.14 6.36 24.67
C ILE A 134 -2.97 6.73 23.75
N VAL A 135 -2.88 6.09 22.58
CA VAL A 135 -1.76 6.31 21.64
C VAL A 135 -1.85 7.62 20.84
N ARG A 136 -2.85 8.46 21.08
CA ARG A 136 -3.03 9.77 20.40
C ARG A 136 -3.04 10.94 21.39
N THR A 137 -2.73 10.67 22.66
CA THR A 137 -2.79 11.65 23.75
C THR A 137 -1.54 11.53 24.61
N PRO A 138 -1.28 12.49 25.53
CA PRO A 138 -0.13 12.39 26.43
C PRO A 138 -0.09 11.11 27.30
N GLU A 139 -1.19 10.36 27.40
CA GLU A 139 -1.23 9.03 28.03
C GLU A 139 -0.30 8.03 27.32
N PHE A 140 0.08 8.26 26.06
CA PHE A 140 1.09 7.51 25.32
C PHE A 140 2.41 7.37 26.07
N TYR A 141 2.82 8.40 26.84
CA TYR A 141 4.07 8.39 27.60
C TYR A 141 3.98 7.60 28.91
N GLU A 142 2.80 7.10 29.30
CA GLU A 142 2.62 6.23 30.46
C GLU A 142 2.80 4.76 30.05
N ALA A 143 3.92 4.16 30.47
CA ALA A 143 4.35 2.83 30.02
C ALA A 143 3.26 1.73 30.17
N ASP A 144 2.60 1.65 31.32
CA ASP A 144 1.56 0.64 31.58
C ASP A 144 0.34 0.80 30.65
N LYS A 145 -0.02 2.05 30.32
CA LYS A 145 -1.14 2.33 29.41
C LYS A 145 -0.78 2.03 27.97
N LEU A 146 0.43 2.37 27.56
CA LEU A 146 0.94 2.04 26.23
C LEU A 146 1.04 0.53 26.04
N GLU A 147 1.59 -0.20 27.02
CA GLU A 147 1.66 -1.66 26.97
C GLU A 147 0.25 -2.28 26.84
N TRP A 148 -0.70 -1.79 27.63
CA TRP A 148 -2.10 -2.22 27.54
C TRP A 148 -2.71 -1.93 26.16
N ALA A 149 -2.45 -0.76 25.58
CA ALA A 149 -2.94 -0.39 24.26
C ALA A 149 -2.36 -1.27 23.15
N ILE A 150 -1.04 -1.52 23.18
CA ILE A 150 -0.37 -2.41 22.21
C ILE A 150 -0.89 -3.85 22.32
N ASN A 151 -1.06 -4.37 23.55
CA ASN A 151 -1.64 -5.70 23.75
C ASN A 151 -3.09 -5.78 23.27
N THR A 152 -3.87 -4.70 23.43
CA THR A 152 -5.22 -4.60 22.88
C THR A 152 -5.22 -4.65 21.36
N PHE A 153 -4.32 -3.91 20.69
CA PHE A 153 -4.23 -3.96 19.23
C PHE A 153 -3.87 -5.36 18.72
N ARG A 154 -2.95 -6.05 19.40
CA ARG A 154 -2.60 -7.46 19.08
C ARG A 154 -3.79 -8.40 19.25
N GLU A 155 -4.52 -8.29 20.36
CA GLU A 155 -5.74 -9.09 20.62
C GLU A 155 -6.78 -8.87 19.52
N VAL A 156 -6.93 -7.63 19.05
CA VAL A 156 -7.84 -7.30 17.95
C VAL A 156 -7.32 -7.91 16.64
N THR A 157 -6.06 -7.74 16.26
CA THR A 157 -5.52 -8.30 15.01
C THR A 157 -5.53 -9.82 14.99
N ASP A 158 -5.30 -10.48 16.13
CA ASP A 158 -5.45 -11.93 16.28
C ASP A 158 -6.91 -12.36 16.06
N THR A 159 -7.86 -11.60 16.61
CA THR A 159 -9.30 -11.84 16.41
C THR A 159 -9.69 -11.70 14.95
N ILE A 160 -9.19 -10.67 14.26
CA ILE A 160 -9.44 -10.48 12.83
C ILE A 160 -8.86 -11.65 12.03
N SER A 161 -7.64 -12.09 12.36
CA SER A 161 -6.96 -13.21 11.69
C SER A 161 -7.79 -14.49 11.67
N LEU A 162 -8.58 -14.76 12.71
CA LEU A 162 -9.50 -15.91 12.73
C LEU A 162 -10.49 -15.86 11.55
N ALA A 163 -11.00 -14.68 11.21
CA ALA A 163 -11.96 -14.50 10.12
C ALA A 163 -11.34 -14.53 8.71
N TYR A 164 -10.01 -14.39 8.61
CA TYR A 164 -9.24 -14.43 7.35
C TYR A 164 -8.31 -15.65 7.25
N ALA A 165 -8.40 -16.59 8.20
CA ALA A 165 -7.50 -17.72 8.28
C ALA A 165 -7.40 -18.49 6.93
N PRO A 166 -6.19 -18.84 6.47
CA PRO A 166 -4.94 -18.86 7.22
C PRO A 166 -4.18 -17.54 7.31
N ALA A 167 -4.68 -16.43 6.75
CA ALA A 167 -4.02 -15.13 6.89
C ALA A 167 -3.84 -14.75 8.37
N ARG A 168 -2.68 -14.19 8.69
CA ARG A 168 -2.36 -13.61 9.99
C ARG A 168 -2.13 -12.13 9.81
N ILE A 169 -3.10 -11.34 10.24
CA ILE A 169 -3.00 -9.88 10.26
C ILE A 169 -2.25 -9.50 11.52
N CYS A 170 -1.20 -8.72 11.35
CA CYS A 170 -0.29 -8.35 12.43
C CYS A 170 -0.19 -6.84 12.53
N MET A 171 0.16 -6.37 13.72
CA MET A 171 0.64 -5.00 13.91
C MET A 171 2.17 -5.01 13.99
N PRO A 172 2.85 -4.00 13.43
CA PRO A 172 4.29 -3.83 13.57
C PRO A 172 4.74 -3.94 15.05
N PRO A 173 5.90 -4.56 15.32
CA PRO A 173 6.95 -4.92 14.36
C PRO A 173 6.74 -6.26 13.64
N MET A 174 5.62 -6.96 13.89
CA MET A 174 5.29 -8.19 13.15
C MET A 174 4.68 -7.86 11.79
N GLU A 175 4.90 -8.74 10.81
CA GLU A 175 4.40 -8.58 9.44
C GLU A 175 3.11 -9.37 9.23
N THR A 176 2.18 -8.80 8.47
CA THR A 176 0.98 -9.52 8.01
C THR A 176 1.40 -10.64 7.05
N ASP A 177 0.94 -11.86 7.33
CA ASP A 177 1.25 -13.05 6.55
C ASP A 177 -0.02 -13.59 5.89
N LEU A 178 -0.13 -13.46 4.57
CA LEU A 178 -1.24 -14.04 3.81
C LEU A 178 -1.09 -15.55 3.56
N SER A 179 -0.07 -16.21 4.13
CA SER A 179 0.33 -17.60 3.83
C SER A 179 0.82 -17.83 2.39
N TYR A 180 1.24 -16.76 1.71
CA TYR A 180 1.82 -16.78 0.36
C TYR A 180 3.27 -16.30 0.39
N LYS A 181 4.07 -16.76 -0.57
CA LYS A 181 5.47 -16.34 -0.69
C LYS A 181 5.64 -15.09 -1.54
N VAL A 182 5.91 -13.97 -0.88
CA VAL A 182 6.09 -12.65 -1.54
C VAL A 182 7.23 -12.61 -2.59
N PHE A 183 8.22 -13.50 -2.49
CA PHE A 183 9.35 -13.56 -3.43
C PHE A 183 9.06 -14.39 -4.70
N MET A 184 7.86 -14.95 -4.83
CA MET A 184 7.43 -15.70 -6.00
C MET A 184 6.27 -14.96 -6.68
N SER A 185 6.49 -14.49 -7.91
CA SER A 185 5.48 -13.72 -8.64
C SER A 185 4.18 -14.49 -8.86
N SER A 186 4.23 -15.81 -9.06
CA SER A 186 3.03 -16.66 -9.15
C SER A 186 2.20 -16.65 -7.87
N GLU A 187 2.85 -16.76 -6.71
CA GLU A 187 2.18 -16.74 -5.41
C GLU A 187 1.59 -15.36 -5.10
N VAL A 188 2.25 -14.28 -5.51
CA VAL A 188 1.68 -12.93 -5.42
C VAL A 188 0.43 -12.83 -6.29
N LEU A 189 0.46 -13.34 -7.51
CA LEU A 189 -0.70 -13.35 -8.41
C LEU A 189 -1.84 -14.22 -7.87
N ASP A 190 -1.55 -15.36 -7.24
CA ASP A 190 -2.58 -16.18 -6.60
C ASP A 190 -3.18 -15.46 -5.38
N ALA A 191 -2.36 -14.81 -4.56
CA ALA A 191 -2.81 -14.09 -3.37
C ALA A 191 -3.73 -12.90 -3.71
N ILE A 192 -3.47 -12.18 -4.80
CA ILE A 192 -4.32 -11.04 -5.20
C ILE A 192 -5.71 -11.48 -5.66
N GLU A 193 -5.87 -12.73 -6.14
CA GLU A 193 -7.18 -13.30 -6.53
C GLU A 193 -7.94 -13.92 -5.36
N ASP A 194 -7.25 -14.29 -4.27
CA ASP A 194 -7.87 -14.95 -3.12
C ASP A 194 -8.71 -13.98 -2.26
N ALA A 195 -10.01 -13.89 -2.55
CA ALA A 195 -10.96 -13.07 -1.79
C ALA A 195 -11.22 -13.54 -0.34
N GLN A 196 -10.77 -14.75 -0.01
CA GLN A 196 -10.94 -15.37 1.28
C GLN A 196 -9.81 -14.97 2.24
N VAL A 197 -8.57 -14.90 1.74
CA VAL A 197 -7.35 -14.66 2.53
C VAL A 197 -6.88 -13.21 2.44
N ASN A 198 -7.04 -12.57 1.27
CA ASN A 198 -6.51 -11.24 1.02
C ASN A 198 -7.39 -10.14 1.62
N VAL A 199 -7.04 -9.74 2.85
CA VAL A 199 -7.71 -8.64 3.57
C VAL A 199 -7.62 -7.30 2.85
N TYR A 200 -6.57 -7.07 2.03
CA TYR A 200 -6.38 -5.80 1.34
C TYR A 200 -7.46 -5.53 0.29
N ARG A 201 -8.21 -6.55 -0.14
CA ARG A 201 -9.40 -6.35 -0.98
C ARG A 201 -10.50 -5.58 -0.24
N ASP A 202 -10.72 -5.89 1.04
CA ASP A 202 -11.69 -5.14 1.85
C ASP A 202 -11.17 -3.73 2.18
N VAL A 203 -9.85 -3.59 2.43
CA VAL A 203 -9.19 -2.28 2.58
C VAL A 203 -9.37 -1.43 1.33
N PHE A 204 -9.19 -2.01 0.14
CA PHE A 204 -9.44 -1.32 -1.11
C PHE A 204 -10.90 -0.84 -1.21
N GLU A 205 -11.86 -1.74 -1.03
CA GLU A 205 -13.29 -1.42 -1.17
C GLU A 205 -13.78 -0.39 -0.14
N HIS A 206 -13.26 -0.42 1.09
CA HIS A 206 -13.71 0.49 2.15
C HIS A 206 -12.97 1.83 2.18
N ILE A 207 -11.67 1.85 1.84
CA ILE A 207 -10.81 3.02 2.07
C ILE A 207 -10.37 3.65 0.76
N LEU A 208 -9.71 2.89 -0.11
CA LEU A 208 -9.06 3.47 -1.29
C LEU A 208 -10.05 3.77 -2.41
N LYS A 209 -10.98 2.86 -2.68
CA LYS A 209 -11.99 3.03 -3.73
C LYS A 209 -12.89 4.25 -3.52
N PRO A 210 -13.50 4.48 -2.34
CA PRO A 210 -14.32 5.68 -2.14
C PRO A 210 -13.52 6.97 -2.30
N ALA A 211 -12.24 6.97 -1.90
CA ALA A 211 -11.34 8.11 -2.13
C ALA A 211 -11.10 8.34 -3.62
N ILE A 212 -10.83 7.28 -4.41
CA ILE A 212 -10.66 7.37 -5.86
C ILE A 212 -11.94 7.87 -6.54
N GLU A 213 -13.12 7.39 -6.12
CA GLU A 213 -14.41 7.81 -6.66
C GLU A 213 -14.71 9.29 -6.37
N ALA A 214 -14.41 9.74 -5.15
CA ALA A 214 -14.60 11.15 -4.76
C ALA A 214 -13.63 12.07 -5.49
N GLU A 215 -12.35 11.72 -5.49
CA GLU A 215 -11.29 12.60 -5.96
C GLU A 215 -11.10 12.56 -7.48
N ARG A 216 -11.40 11.42 -8.12
CA ARG A 216 -11.23 11.17 -9.57
C ARG A 216 -9.82 11.55 -10.07
N PRO A 217 -8.74 10.97 -9.51
CA PRO A 217 -7.39 11.27 -9.95
C PRO A 217 -7.13 10.77 -11.38
N ASP A 218 -6.28 11.47 -12.12
CA ASP A 218 -5.76 11.01 -13.42
C ASP A 218 -4.61 10.01 -13.22
N VAL A 219 -3.83 10.18 -12.14
CA VAL A 219 -2.66 9.35 -11.79
C VAL A 219 -2.74 8.89 -10.34
N VAL A 220 -2.49 7.61 -10.09
CA VAL A 220 -2.26 7.06 -8.74
C VAL A 220 -0.81 6.62 -8.63
N GLY A 221 -0.06 7.25 -7.72
CA GLY A 221 1.32 6.87 -7.38
C GLY A 221 1.37 6.12 -6.06
N ILE A 222 1.88 4.88 -6.05
CA ILE A 222 1.98 4.05 -4.83
C ILE A 222 3.46 3.94 -4.43
N SER A 223 3.79 4.39 -3.21
CA SER A 223 5.16 4.37 -2.69
C SER A 223 5.42 3.15 -1.82
N ILE A 224 6.24 2.21 -2.30
CA ILE A 224 6.57 0.93 -1.65
C ILE A 224 7.95 1.00 -0.99
N VAL A 225 7.99 0.80 0.33
CA VAL A 225 9.21 0.91 1.14
C VAL A 225 9.71 -0.44 1.61
N LEU A 226 8.77 -1.29 2.06
CA LEU A 226 9.02 -2.62 2.58
C LEU A 226 8.45 -3.68 1.66
N GLN A 227 9.09 -4.85 1.67
CA GLN A 227 8.71 -5.97 0.82
C GLN A 227 7.31 -6.50 1.14
N GLN A 228 6.90 -6.48 2.40
CA GLN A 228 5.55 -6.89 2.83
C GLN A 228 4.42 -6.10 2.15
N GLN A 229 4.67 -4.84 1.76
CA GLN A 229 3.67 -3.98 1.13
C GLN A 229 3.40 -4.37 -0.34
N ILE A 230 4.12 -5.37 -0.88
CA ILE A 230 3.89 -5.86 -2.24
C ILE A 230 2.50 -6.49 -2.39
N PHE A 231 2.01 -7.26 -1.41
CA PHE A 231 0.68 -7.86 -1.51
C PHE A 231 -0.43 -6.80 -1.57
N SER A 232 -0.39 -5.84 -0.65
CA SER A 232 -1.37 -4.75 -0.63
C SER A 232 -1.28 -3.88 -1.88
N THR A 233 -0.07 -3.52 -2.31
CA THR A 233 0.16 -2.73 -3.53
C THR A 233 -0.34 -3.44 -4.79
N MET A 234 0.02 -4.71 -4.99
CA MET A 234 -0.41 -5.45 -6.19
C MET A 234 -1.92 -5.68 -6.20
N THR A 235 -2.53 -5.87 -5.04
CA THR A 235 -3.99 -5.92 -4.89
C THR A 235 -4.63 -4.61 -5.32
N PHE A 236 -4.11 -3.48 -4.84
CA PHE A 236 -4.63 -2.16 -5.22
C PHE A 236 -4.43 -1.88 -6.70
N CYS A 237 -3.24 -2.12 -7.25
CA CYS A 237 -2.95 -1.99 -8.67
C CYS A 237 -3.97 -2.75 -9.54
N LYS A 238 -4.18 -4.04 -9.26
CA LYS A 238 -5.18 -4.89 -9.94
C LYS A 238 -6.58 -4.26 -9.88
N LEU A 239 -7.06 -3.96 -8.67
CA LEU A 239 -8.43 -3.47 -8.46
C LEU A 239 -8.66 -2.08 -9.07
N ILE A 240 -7.64 -1.21 -9.04
CA ILE A 240 -7.69 0.09 -9.73
C ILE A 240 -7.80 -0.12 -11.23
N LYS A 241 -6.97 -0.97 -11.85
CA LYS A 241 -7.05 -1.21 -13.30
C LYS A 241 -8.36 -1.86 -13.73
N GLU A 242 -8.95 -2.72 -12.89
CA GLU A 242 -10.25 -3.35 -13.15
C GLU A 242 -11.42 -2.36 -13.06
N GLN A 243 -11.43 -1.47 -12.05
CA GLN A 243 -12.58 -0.59 -11.76
C GLN A 243 -12.43 0.82 -12.35
N PHE A 244 -11.20 1.27 -12.57
CA PHE A 244 -10.84 2.61 -13.03
C PHE A 244 -9.75 2.55 -14.13
N PRO A 245 -10.03 1.92 -15.29
CA PRO A 245 -9.01 1.60 -16.31
C PRO A 245 -8.30 2.83 -16.91
N ASN A 246 -8.91 4.02 -16.80
CA ASN A 246 -8.35 5.27 -17.31
C ASN A 246 -7.32 5.92 -16.38
N ILE A 247 -7.20 5.45 -15.13
CA ILE A 247 -6.20 5.95 -14.19
C ILE A 247 -4.85 5.34 -14.56
N HIS A 248 -3.83 6.19 -14.68
CA HIS A 248 -2.44 5.76 -14.81
C HIS A 248 -1.90 5.35 -13.45
N VAL A 249 -1.54 4.09 -13.29
CA VAL A 249 -1.03 3.53 -12.02
C VAL A 249 0.48 3.42 -12.08
N THR A 250 1.15 4.07 -11.14
CA THR A 250 2.60 4.05 -11.00
C THR A 250 3.01 3.54 -9.65
N ILE A 251 4.00 2.66 -9.61
CA ILE A 251 4.65 2.24 -8.36
C ILE A 251 6.04 2.87 -8.25
N GLY A 252 6.52 3.09 -7.03
CA GLY A 252 7.88 3.57 -6.79
C GLY A 252 8.37 3.22 -5.39
N GLY A 253 9.53 3.75 -5.02
CA GLY A 253 10.11 3.60 -3.69
C GLY A 253 11.21 2.53 -3.61
N ASN A 254 11.80 2.39 -2.42
CA ASN A 254 13.00 1.59 -2.18
C ASN A 254 12.85 0.12 -2.63
N THR A 255 11.68 -0.50 -2.39
CA THR A 255 11.45 -1.89 -2.82
C THR A 255 11.44 -2.01 -4.35
N VAL A 256 10.80 -1.07 -5.05
CA VAL A 256 10.73 -1.07 -6.53
C VAL A 256 12.13 -0.92 -7.14
N THR A 257 12.96 -0.04 -6.57
CA THR A 257 14.37 0.14 -6.98
C THR A 257 15.22 -1.12 -6.83
N ARG A 258 14.95 -1.93 -5.79
CA ARG A 258 15.63 -3.22 -5.58
C ARG A 258 15.16 -4.29 -6.56
N LEU A 259 13.91 -4.20 -7.02
CA LEU A 259 13.31 -5.13 -7.98
C LEU A 259 13.56 -4.76 -9.45
N ARG A 260 14.27 -3.66 -9.73
CA ARG A 260 14.50 -3.15 -11.09
C ARG A 260 15.04 -4.21 -12.07
N ASP A 261 15.94 -5.09 -11.61
CA ASP A 261 16.57 -6.09 -12.50
C ASP A 261 15.63 -7.29 -12.75
N VAL A 262 14.58 -7.45 -11.93
CA VAL A 262 13.62 -8.57 -11.98
C VAL A 262 12.32 -8.16 -12.68
N LEU A 263 11.84 -6.93 -12.45
CA LEU A 263 10.55 -6.44 -12.94
C LEU A 263 10.35 -6.60 -14.46
N PRO A 264 11.32 -6.26 -15.34
CA PRO A 264 11.17 -6.43 -16.78
C PRO A 264 10.94 -7.89 -17.21
N GLY A 265 11.43 -8.86 -16.43
CA GLY A 265 11.22 -10.30 -16.66
C GLY A 265 9.89 -10.84 -16.13
N THR A 266 9.12 -10.04 -15.39
CA THR A 266 7.87 -10.45 -14.73
C THR A 266 6.63 -9.85 -15.37
N LEU A 267 6.38 -10.19 -16.65
CA LEU A 267 5.31 -9.61 -17.48
C LEU A 267 3.93 -9.60 -16.79
N ASN A 268 3.54 -10.70 -16.16
CA ASN A 268 2.23 -10.81 -15.49
C ASN A 268 2.11 -9.88 -14.27
N LEU A 269 3.21 -9.64 -13.55
CA LEU A 269 3.23 -8.75 -12.40
C LEU A 269 3.23 -7.29 -12.85
N PHE A 270 4.08 -6.95 -13.84
CA PHE A 270 4.10 -5.63 -14.46
C PHE A 270 2.74 -5.29 -15.08
N ALA A 271 1.95 -6.30 -15.46
CA ALA A 271 0.65 -6.07 -16.07
C ALA A 271 -0.37 -5.38 -15.16
N LEU A 272 -0.13 -5.37 -13.85
CA LEU A 272 -1.00 -4.77 -12.84
C LEU A 272 -0.89 -3.24 -12.78
N PHE A 273 0.18 -2.66 -13.34
CA PHE A 273 0.44 -1.21 -13.33
C PHE A 273 0.94 -0.72 -14.69
N ASP A 274 1.06 0.59 -14.86
CA ASP A 274 1.42 1.22 -16.14
C ASP A 274 2.90 1.61 -16.18
N SER A 275 3.45 2.06 -15.04
CA SER A 275 4.86 2.39 -14.93
C SER A 275 5.44 2.19 -13.53
N ALA A 276 6.76 2.17 -13.43
CA ALA A 276 7.50 2.11 -12.19
C ALA A 276 8.62 3.14 -12.18
N VAL A 277 8.73 3.94 -11.11
CA VAL A 277 9.85 4.86 -10.89
C VAL A 277 10.89 4.16 -10.01
N ILE A 278 12.12 4.06 -10.51
CA ILE A 278 13.26 3.48 -9.81
C ILE A 278 14.22 4.57 -9.34
N TYR A 279 15.04 4.31 -8.32
CA TYR A 279 15.92 5.30 -7.71
C TYR A 279 15.16 6.50 -7.13
N GLU A 280 15.69 7.70 -7.30
CA GLU A 280 15.09 8.97 -6.87
C GLU A 280 14.00 9.38 -7.86
N GLY A 281 12.90 9.93 -7.33
CA GLY A 281 11.62 9.91 -8.02
C GLY A 281 11.00 11.27 -8.25
N GLU A 282 11.50 12.33 -7.64
CA GLU A 282 10.89 13.65 -7.62
C GLU A 282 10.76 14.24 -9.03
N THR A 283 11.88 14.34 -9.75
CA THR A 283 11.92 14.81 -11.14
C THR A 283 11.27 13.80 -12.09
N ALA A 284 11.53 12.51 -11.91
CA ALA A 284 11.01 11.45 -12.79
C ALA A 284 9.48 11.34 -12.72
N PHE A 285 8.92 11.40 -11.52
CA PHE A 285 7.48 11.32 -11.29
C PHE A 285 6.76 12.60 -11.73
N LEU A 286 7.36 13.77 -11.54
CA LEU A 286 6.84 15.02 -12.10
C LEU A 286 6.76 14.93 -13.64
N GLN A 287 7.85 14.53 -14.31
CA GLN A 287 7.85 14.38 -15.77
C GLN A 287 6.84 13.34 -16.25
N LEU A 288 6.66 12.24 -15.50
CA LEU A 288 5.62 11.26 -15.78
C LEU A 288 4.22 11.88 -15.70
N VAL A 289 3.90 12.59 -14.61
CA VAL A 289 2.58 13.22 -14.41
C VAL A 289 2.28 14.25 -15.51
N GLU A 290 3.27 15.03 -15.92
CA GLU A 290 3.13 15.97 -17.03
C GLU A 290 3.00 15.28 -18.39
N ALA A 291 3.67 14.13 -18.59
CA ALA A 291 3.57 13.36 -19.82
C ALA A 291 2.19 12.73 -19.96
N VAL A 292 1.69 12.08 -18.89
CA VAL A 292 0.35 11.49 -18.81
C VAL A 292 -0.72 12.58 -19.02
N GLY A 293 -0.62 13.70 -18.31
CA GLY A 293 -1.60 14.80 -18.42
C GLY A 293 -1.65 15.45 -19.82
N ALA A 294 -0.53 15.43 -20.55
CA ALA A 294 -0.44 15.96 -21.91
C ALA A 294 -0.62 14.91 -23.01
N GLY A 295 -0.81 13.62 -22.66
CA GLY A 295 -0.85 12.52 -23.64
C GLY A 295 0.45 12.36 -24.44
N ARG A 296 1.60 12.69 -23.84
CA ARG A 296 2.92 12.57 -24.46
C ARG A 296 3.52 11.18 -24.22
N GLU A 297 4.50 10.82 -25.05
CA GLU A 297 5.27 9.60 -24.87
C GLU A 297 6.10 9.64 -23.56
N LEU A 298 6.24 8.47 -22.93
CA LEU A 298 7.02 8.31 -21.70
C LEU A 298 8.51 8.06 -21.98
N ALA A 299 8.87 7.87 -23.25
CA ALA A 299 10.24 7.68 -23.68
C ALA A 299 11.10 8.91 -23.32
N GLY A 300 12.27 8.68 -22.75
CA GLY A 300 13.20 9.74 -22.37
C GLY A 300 13.01 10.31 -20.97
N ILE A 301 11.99 9.88 -20.22
CA ILE A 301 11.89 10.18 -18.78
C ILE A 301 12.98 9.37 -18.04
N PRO A 302 13.86 10.02 -17.25
CA PRO A 302 14.89 9.31 -16.49
C PRO A 302 14.25 8.43 -15.42
N ASN A 303 14.96 7.39 -14.98
CA ASN A 303 14.54 6.57 -13.83
C ASN A 303 13.18 5.86 -14.01
N LEU A 304 12.64 5.77 -15.23
CA LEU A 304 11.32 5.21 -15.49
C LEU A 304 11.40 3.84 -16.15
N MET A 305 10.57 2.91 -15.67
CA MET A 305 10.12 1.75 -16.42
C MET A 305 8.66 1.94 -16.80
N TYR A 306 8.28 1.57 -18.02
CA TYR A 306 6.88 1.67 -18.45
C TYR A 306 6.54 0.56 -19.41
N ARG A 307 5.24 0.30 -19.58
CA ARG A 307 4.74 -0.69 -20.53
C ARG A 307 3.93 0.01 -21.62
N ASP A 308 4.18 -0.37 -22.87
CA ASP A 308 3.34 0.00 -24.02
C ASP A 308 3.02 -1.23 -24.88
N ALA A 309 2.44 -1.01 -26.06
CA ALA A 309 2.05 -2.08 -26.99
C ALA A 309 3.23 -2.93 -27.51
N SER A 310 4.47 -2.41 -27.44
CA SER A 310 5.67 -3.11 -27.89
C SER A 310 6.39 -3.89 -26.78
N GLY A 311 6.04 -3.63 -25.50
CA GLY A 311 6.58 -4.37 -24.37
C GLY A 311 6.86 -3.49 -23.16
N ILE A 312 7.73 -3.99 -22.27
CA ILE A 312 8.25 -3.23 -21.13
C ILE A 312 9.54 -2.54 -21.54
N HIS A 313 9.62 -1.24 -21.28
CA HIS A 313 10.78 -0.40 -21.53
C HIS A 313 11.39 0.01 -20.21
N THR A 314 12.72 0.02 -20.16
CA THR A 314 13.49 0.58 -19.05
C THR A 314 14.32 1.73 -19.58
N SER A 315 14.17 2.91 -18.96
CA SER A 315 14.95 4.08 -19.33
C SER A 315 16.44 3.82 -19.12
N SER A 316 17.26 4.14 -20.11
CA SER A 316 18.72 4.16 -19.99
C SER A 316 19.24 5.43 -19.31
N LEU A 317 18.36 6.42 -19.12
CA LEU A 317 18.68 7.69 -18.48
C LEU A 317 18.47 7.55 -16.96
N SER A 318 19.43 8.07 -16.20
CA SER A 318 19.30 8.18 -14.75
C SER A 318 19.53 9.61 -14.30
N TYR A 319 18.75 10.03 -13.30
CA TYR A 319 18.84 11.35 -12.69
C TYR A 319 18.95 11.20 -11.18
N ALA A 320 19.80 12.00 -10.57
CA ALA A 320 19.90 12.15 -9.13
C ALA A 320 19.49 13.58 -8.79
N GLU A 321 18.58 13.72 -7.85
CA GLU A 321 18.04 14.94 -7.32
C GLU A 321 19.09 15.72 -6.54
N ASP A 322 19.02 17.04 -6.68
CA ASP A 322 19.73 17.94 -5.79
C ASP A 322 18.82 18.28 -4.61
N MET A 323 19.07 17.61 -3.48
CA MET A 323 18.30 17.81 -2.23
C MET A 323 18.24 19.26 -1.77
N SER A 324 19.24 20.10 -2.12
CA SER A 324 19.25 21.51 -1.74
C SER A 324 18.30 22.38 -2.59
N SER A 325 17.89 21.86 -3.75
CA SER A 325 16.98 22.52 -4.69
C SER A 325 15.52 22.13 -4.50
N LEU A 326 15.26 21.02 -3.79
CA LEU A 326 13.90 20.53 -3.57
C LEU A 326 13.17 21.40 -2.52
N PRO A 327 11.86 21.66 -2.73
CA PRO A 327 11.05 22.34 -1.73
C PRO A 327 10.91 21.48 -0.45
N PRO A 328 10.66 22.10 0.71
CA PRO A 328 10.43 21.35 1.93
C PRO A 328 9.22 20.41 1.78
N PRO A 329 9.23 19.23 2.43
CA PRO A 329 8.13 18.28 2.36
C PRO A 329 6.81 18.90 2.82
N ASP A 330 5.74 18.60 2.08
CA ASP A 330 4.41 19.15 2.30
C ASP A 330 3.49 18.12 2.97
N PHE A 331 3.18 18.34 4.26
CA PHE A 331 2.32 17.45 5.04
C PHE A 331 0.83 17.79 4.93
N ASP A 332 0.45 18.85 4.20
CA ASP A 332 -0.94 19.29 4.11
C ASP A 332 -1.79 18.24 3.39
N GLY A 333 -2.84 17.80 4.08
CA GLY A 333 -3.76 16.76 3.64
C GLY A 333 -3.55 15.40 4.33
N LEU A 334 -2.45 15.20 5.07
CA LEU A 334 -2.29 14.02 5.91
C LEU A 334 -3.03 14.19 7.25
N PRO A 335 -3.73 13.15 7.76
CA PRO A 335 -4.42 13.20 9.04
C PRO A 335 -3.43 12.96 10.20
N LEU A 336 -2.54 13.93 10.44
CA LEU A 336 -1.44 13.82 11.41
C LEU A 336 -1.92 13.49 12.82
N GLU A 337 -3.12 13.94 13.21
CA GLU A 337 -3.76 13.67 14.49
C GLU A 337 -4.21 12.21 14.68
N LYS A 338 -4.21 11.41 13.61
CA LYS A 338 -4.60 9.99 13.66
C LYS A 338 -3.43 9.05 13.87
N TYR A 339 -2.18 9.49 13.71
CA TYR A 339 -0.99 8.67 13.95
C TYR A 339 -0.88 8.27 15.43
N PHE A 340 -0.24 7.13 15.68
CA PHE A 340 -0.17 6.52 17.02
C PHE A 340 1.08 7.02 17.76
N VAL A 341 1.08 8.31 18.14
CA VAL A 341 2.20 9.04 18.75
C VAL A 341 1.81 9.95 19.91
#